data_AF-A0A1M5S4L8-F1
#
_entry.id   AF-A0A1M5S4L8-F1
#
_cell.length_a   1.000
_cell.length_b   1.000
_cell.length_c   1.000
_cell.angle_alpha   90.00
_cell.angle_beta   90.00
_cell.angle_gamma   90.00
#
_symmetry.space_group_name_H-M   'P 1'
#
loop_
_entity.id
_entity.type
_entity.pdbx_description
1 polymer ?
#
loop_
_entity_poly.entity_id
_entity_poly.type
_entity_poly.pdbx_seq_one_letter_code
_entity_poly.pdbx_strand_id
1 'polypeptide(L)'
;MIMKGLRFKIAILTLLYCIVINTSNAQIKVSEVVQESLIANPDSNKLYFVDFWATWCGPCVFAKEMLTVLQKQHPSDFYVVSLSDENADKVKAYLKKKPSELAIAVDFEENTFKKFGIYSRPNGILFNAKGEKLWQGHPADLKGNMISRFLRENKSRTSFSKFVKVIETNVSKEKEYLPKSDIEIKANKNASEELAISYGTTHVKFEGSLIHILSYLSKINEQQILLNPSINKVYTIYIRTSKVANNNIDIELINKLGLSVTESSTSGEAMTLQVKNPNFWDTNQINWGDMASKYLVSDSDISADNVSLKDMAYQLSKALDIPVVISSSNDKYIYSIHDWQIHYKYYEFMQSNLEEYGIKIKKEKVNYPQYIITKKAP
;
A
#
# COMPACT_ATOMS: atom_id res chain seq x y z
N MET A 1 79.81 0.14 46.95
CA MET A 1 79.78 0.94 45.71
C MET A 1 79.22 0.05 44.61
N ILE A 2 78.02 0.37 44.08
CA ILE A 2 77.55 0.21 42.69
C ILE A 2 77.83 -1.18 42.04
N MET A 3 76.85 -1.99 41.62
CA MET A 3 75.96 -1.70 40.48
C MET A 3 74.84 -2.75 40.36
N LYS A 4 73.66 -2.27 39.97
CA LYS A 4 72.44 -3.02 39.64
C LYS A 4 72.52 -3.62 38.24
N GLY A 5 71.81 -4.72 38.00
CA GLY A 5 71.17 -4.95 36.70
C GLY A 5 71.05 -6.41 36.27
N LEU A 6 69.87 -7.00 36.44
CA LEU A 6 69.11 -7.66 35.36
C LEU A 6 67.71 -8.02 35.89
N ARG A 7 66.67 -7.28 35.48
CA ARG A 7 65.28 -7.64 35.74
C ARG A 7 64.69 -8.22 34.46
N PHE A 8 64.48 -9.53 34.46
CA PHE A 8 63.71 -10.25 33.43
C PHE A 8 62.25 -9.78 33.49
N LYS A 9 61.77 -9.11 32.44
CA LYS A 9 60.34 -8.81 32.26
C LYS A 9 59.69 -10.04 31.60
N ILE A 10 58.95 -10.82 32.37
CA ILE A 10 58.00 -11.80 31.82
C ILE A 10 56.76 -11.00 31.42
N ALA A 11 56.60 -10.76 30.13
CA ALA A 11 55.36 -10.26 29.56
C ALA A 11 54.39 -11.45 29.41
N ILE A 12 53.40 -11.55 30.31
CA ILE A 12 52.28 -12.48 30.14
C ILE A 12 51.37 -11.86 29.09
N LEU A 13 51.47 -12.37 27.86
CA LEU A 13 50.58 -12.04 26.76
C LEU A 13 49.28 -12.84 26.96
N THR A 14 48.30 -12.26 27.66
CA THR A 14 46.93 -12.79 27.67
C THR A 14 46.31 -12.57 26.30
N LEU A 15 46.46 -13.56 25.42
CA LEU A 15 45.72 -13.62 24.16
C LEU A 15 44.25 -13.89 24.51
N LEU A 16 43.49 -12.81 24.73
CA LEU A 16 42.03 -12.86 24.83
C LEU A 16 41.50 -13.24 23.45
N TYR A 17 41.36 -14.55 23.21
CA TYR A 17 40.67 -15.05 22.04
C TYR A 17 39.18 -14.74 22.22
N CYS A 18 38.77 -13.53 21.86
CA CYS A 18 37.38 -13.20 21.65
C CYS A 18 36.89 -14.08 20.51
N ILE A 19 36.32 -15.23 20.84
CA ILE A 19 35.41 -15.95 19.96
C ILE A 19 34.22 -15.01 19.77
N VAL A 20 34.32 -14.14 18.77
CA VAL A 20 33.15 -13.47 18.22
C VAL A 20 32.39 -14.59 17.51
N ILE A 21 31.50 -15.24 18.26
CA ILE A 21 30.47 -16.08 17.69
C ILE A 21 29.64 -15.09 16.86
N ASN A 22 29.91 -15.04 15.56
CA ASN A 22 29.05 -14.37 14.59
C ASN A 22 27.72 -15.14 14.60
N THR A 23 26.86 -14.84 15.56
CA THR A 23 25.46 -15.20 15.50
C THR A 23 24.90 -14.39 14.33
N SER A 24 24.81 -15.05 13.18
CA SER A 24 24.10 -14.53 12.01
C SER A 24 22.65 -14.34 12.43
N ASN A 25 22.33 -13.17 12.98
CA ASN A 25 20.95 -12.79 13.27
C ASN A 25 20.24 -12.66 11.93
N ALA A 26 19.19 -13.45 11.71
CA ALA A 26 18.35 -13.29 10.55
C ALA A 26 17.82 -11.85 10.47
N GLN A 27 17.81 -11.30 9.26
CA GLN A 27 17.48 -9.92 9.03
C GLN A 27 15.97 -9.67 9.11
N ILE A 28 15.19 -10.60 8.53
CA ILE A 28 13.73 -10.59 8.58
C ILE A 28 13.19 -11.83 9.29
N LYS A 29 12.04 -11.64 9.94
CA LYS A 29 11.29 -12.64 10.68
C LYS A 29 9.97 -12.89 9.95
N VAL A 30 9.65 -14.15 9.70
CA VAL A 30 8.43 -14.53 8.98
C VAL A 30 7.71 -15.63 9.74
N SER A 31 6.40 -15.71 9.58
CA SER A 31 5.55 -16.78 10.07
C SER A 31 5.63 -18.02 9.18
N GLU A 32 5.72 -17.82 7.86
CA GLU A 32 5.78 -18.91 6.89
C GLU A 32 6.53 -18.47 5.62
N VAL A 33 7.34 -19.36 5.05
CA VAL A 33 7.80 -19.23 3.65
C VAL A 33 6.86 -20.08 2.80
N VAL A 34 6.02 -19.41 2.01
CA VAL A 34 5.00 -20.08 1.17
C VAL A 34 5.65 -20.72 -0.06
N GLN A 35 6.65 -20.03 -0.63
CA GLN A 35 7.33 -20.45 -1.85
C GLN A 35 8.73 -19.79 -1.92
N GLU A 36 9.75 -20.54 -2.36
CA GLU A 36 11.05 -19.97 -2.74
C GLU A 36 11.03 -19.42 -4.17
N SER A 37 12.02 -18.59 -4.52
CA SER A 37 12.11 -18.02 -5.86
C SER A 37 12.26 -19.12 -6.91
N LEU A 38 11.50 -19.03 -7.99
CA LEU A 38 11.60 -19.93 -9.15
C LEU A 38 12.68 -19.49 -10.14
N ILE A 39 13.20 -18.27 -9.99
CA ILE A 39 14.04 -17.61 -11.00
C ILE A 39 15.35 -17.03 -10.42
N ALA A 40 15.64 -17.28 -9.14
CA ALA A 40 16.89 -16.88 -8.49
C ALA A 40 17.41 -17.98 -7.57
N ASN A 41 18.73 -18.07 -7.43
CA ASN A 41 19.36 -19.06 -6.56
C ASN A 41 19.22 -18.65 -5.08
N PRO A 42 18.63 -19.49 -4.19
CA PRO A 42 18.45 -19.14 -2.78
C PRO A 42 19.76 -19.22 -1.95
N ASP A 43 20.82 -19.86 -2.45
CA ASP A 43 21.97 -20.24 -1.63
C ASP A 43 23.02 -19.13 -1.48
N SER A 44 23.07 -18.15 -2.40
CA SER A 44 24.19 -17.21 -2.43
C SER A 44 23.92 -15.87 -3.14
N ASN A 45 23.32 -14.92 -2.42
CA ASN A 45 22.97 -13.60 -2.96
C ASN A 45 23.69 -12.46 -2.26
N LYS A 46 24.00 -11.40 -3.01
CA LYS A 46 24.64 -10.18 -2.50
C LYS A 46 23.61 -9.19 -1.97
N LEU A 47 22.45 -9.14 -2.61
CA LEU A 47 21.37 -8.21 -2.31
C LEU A 47 20.06 -8.94 -2.11
N TYR A 48 19.30 -8.48 -1.13
CA TYR A 48 17.95 -8.94 -0.84
C TYR A 48 16.99 -7.76 -0.90
N PHE A 49 15.95 -7.85 -1.71
CA PHE A 49 14.86 -6.89 -1.71
C PHE A 49 13.64 -7.48 -1.02
N VAL A 50 13.20 -6.84 0.05
CA VAL A 50 11.97 -7.23 0.75
C VAL A 50 10.85 -6.33 0.24
N ASP A 51 9.93 -6.91 -0.52
CA ASP A 51 8.77 -6.27 -1.13
C ASP A 51 7.55 -6.48 -0.23
N PHE A 52 7.12 -5.44 0.47
CA PHE A 52 5.99 -5.47 1.39
C PHE A 52 4.69 -5.27 0.60
N TRP A 53 3.90 -6.33 0.50
CA TRP A 53 2.72 -6.37 -0.36
C TRP A 53 1.49 -6.98 0.34
N ALA A 54 0.34 -6.91 -0.33
CA ALA A 54 -0.88 -7.61 0.07
C ALA A 54 -1.72 -7.98 -1.16
N THR A 55 -2.58 -9.00 -1.05
CA THR A 55 -3.50 -9.47 -2.09
C THR A 55 -4.52 -8.42 -2.52
N TRP A 56 -4.84 -7.46 -1.64
CA TRP A 56 -5.70 -6.32 -1.93
C TRP A 56 -4.93 -5.11 -2.46
N CYS A 57 -3.60 -5.11 -2.39
CA CYS A 57 -2.76 -4.03 -2.88
C CYS A 57 -2.61 -4.15 -4.40
N GLY A 58 -3.46 -3.45 -5.15
CA GLY A 58 -3.32 -3.43 -6.61
C GLY A 58 -1.98 -2.85 -7.12
N PRO A 59 -1.45 -1.75 -6.55
CA PRO A 59 -0.12 -1.26 -6.92
C PRO A 59 1.00 -2.30 -6.84
N CYS A 60 0.87 -3.25 -5.90
CA CYS A 60 1.85 -4.30 -5.68
C CYS A 60 1.98 -5.27 -6.87
N VAL A 61 0.94 -5.42 -7.70
CA VAL A 61 0.99 -6.32 -8.87
C VAL A 61 1.97 -5.81 -9.92
N PHE A 62 1.95 -4.51 -10.22
CA PHE A 62 2.90 -3.91 -11.15
C PHE A 62 4.33 -3.95 -10.59
N ALA A 63 4.47 -3.62 -9.29
CA ALA A 63 5.75 -3.75 -8.60
C ALA A 63 6.33 -5.17 -8.74
N LYS A 64 5.51 -6.20 -8.54
CA LYS A 64 5.90 -7.60 -8.70
C LYS A 64 6.41 -7.92 -10.11
N GLU A 65 5.75 -7.47 -11.18
CA GLU A 65 6.22 -7.70 -12.55
C GLU A 65 7.59 -7.06 -12.79
N MET A 66 7.75 -5.80 -12.37
CA MET A 66 9.02 -5.09 -12.48
C MET A 66 10.13 -5.77 -11.67
N LEU A 67 9.84 -6.18 -10.43
CA LEU A 67 10.77 -6.89 -9.56
C LEU A 67 11.17 -8.26 -10.13
N THR A 68 10.23 -8.94 -10.79
CA THR A 68 10.50 -10.18 -11.52
C THR A 68 11.51 -9.96 -12.64
N VAL A 69 11.35 -8.89 -13.43
CA VAL A 69 12.31 -8.51 -14.47
C VAL A 69 13.69 -8.20 -13.87
N LEU A 70 13.74 -7.40 -12.81
CA LEU A 70 15.00 -7.05 -12.13
C LEU A 70 15.72 -8.29 -11.57
N GLN A 71 14.98 -9.24 -11.01
CA GLN A 71 15.55 -10.50 -10.54
C GLN A 71 16.08 -11.36 -11.69
N LYS A 72 15.34 -11.46 -12.81
CA LYS A 72 15.80 -12.19 -14.02
C LYS A 72 17.06 -11.57 -14.63
N GLN A 73 17.30 -10.27 -14.45
CA GLN A 73 18.53 -9.61 -14.88
C GLN A 73 19.74 -9.94 -13.99
N HIS A 74 19.51 -10.31 -12.73
CA HIS A 74 20.55 -10.56 -11.73
C HIS A 74 20.31 -11.85 -10.90
N PRO A 75 20.01 -13.01 -11.52
CA PRO A 75 19.45 -14.19 -10.84
C PRO A 75 20.43 -14.88 -9.88
N SER A 76 21.74 -14.60 -10.00
CA SER A 76 22.80 -15.15 -9.16
C SER A 76 23.24 -14.21 -8.04
N ASP A 77 22.70 -13.00 -7.98
CA ASP A 77 23.23 -11.89 -7.17
C ASP A 77 22.14 -11.14 -6.39
N PHE A 78 20.92 -11.10 -6.92
CA PHE A 78 19.79 -10.33 -6.39
C PHE A 78 18.60 -11.25 -6.12
N TYR A 79 18.07 -11.18 -4.91
CA TYR A 79 16.96 -12.03 -4.47
C TYR A 79 15.83 -11.19 -3.89
N VAL A 80 14.62 -11.36 -4.41
CA VAL A 80 13.41 -10.65 -4.02
C VAL A 80 12.54 -11.56 -3.17
N VAL A 81 12.14 -11.04 -2.02
CA VAL A 81 11.23 -11.67 -1.06
C VAL A 81 9.97 -10.82 -0.98
N SER A 82 8.90 -11.27 -1.61
CA SER A 82 7.58 -10.64 -1.49
C SER A 82 6.91 -11.09 -0.19
N LEU A 83 6.86 -10.17 0.77
CA LEU A 83 6.43 -10.39 2.14
C LEU A 83 5.04 -9.79 2.39
N SER A 84 4.10 -10.62 2.83
CA SER A 84 2.73 -10.23 3.16
C SER A 84 2.45 -10.35 4.67
N ASP A 85 1.67 -9.44 5.24
CA ASP A 85 1.13 -9.52 6.61
C ASP A 85 -0.17 -10.34 6.69
N GLU A 86 -0.75 -10.70 5.54
CA GLU A 86 -1.99 -11.48 5.48
C GLU A 86 -1.81 -12.97 5.83
N ASN A 87 -2.91 -13.62 6.21
CA ASN A 87 -2.95 -15.06 6.47
C ASN A 87 -2.40 -15.88 5.28
N ALA A 88 -1.57 -16.88 5.57
CA ALA A 88 -0.92 -17.69 4.54
C ALA A 88 -1.88 -18.44 3.62
N ASP A 89 -3.04 -18.91 4.12
CA ASP A 89 -4.04 -19.58 3.28
C ASP A 89 -4.67 -18.59 2.29
N LYS A 90 -4.88 -17.32 2.70
CA LYS A 90 -5.35 -16.25 1.80
C LYS A 90 -4.32 -15.95 0.72
N VAL A 91 -3.05 -15.83 1.09
CA VAL A 91 -1.95 -15.63 0.13
C VAL A 91 -1.85 -16.80 -0.85
N LYS A 92 -1.89 -18.05 -0.36
CA LYS A 92 -1.90 -19.25 -1.21
C LYS A 92 -3.09 -19.28 -2.17
N ALA A 93 -4.29 -18.93 -1.70
CA ALA A 93 -5.49 -18.88 -2.54
C ALA A 93 -5.37 -17.81 -3.64
N TYR A 94 -4.78 -16.66 -3.33
CA TYR A 94 -4.47 -15.63 -4.32
C TYR A 94 -3.47 -16.13 -5.37
N LEU A 95 -2.36 -16.76 -4.94
CA LEU A 95 -1.31 -17.25 -5.84
C LEU A 95 -1.80 -18.32 -6.82
N LYS A 96 -2.84 -19.11 -6.46
CA LYS A 96 -3.50 -20.04 -7.41
C LYS A 96 -4.13 -19.32 -8.60
N LYS A 97 -4.62 -18.09 -8.40
CA LYS A 97 -5.25 -17.26 -9.45
C LYS A 97 -4.24 -16.35 -10.15
N LYS A 98 -3.25 -15.85 -9.41
CA LYS A 98 -2.22 -14.90 -9.88
C LYS A 98 -0.82 -15.41 -9.47
N PRO A 99 -0.25 -16.39 -10.20
CA PRO A 99 1.03 -17.01 -9.85
C PRO A 99 2.19 -16.02 -9.78
N SER A 100 3.22 -16.34 -8.99
CA SER A 100 4.46 -15.56 -8.85
C SER A 100 5.68 -16.44 -9.09
N GLU A 101 6.70 -15.88 -9.74
CA GLU A 101 8.04 -16.48 -9.83
C GLU A 101 8.96 -16.04 -8.69
N LEU A 102 8.61 -14.99 -7.94
CA LEU A 102 9.36 -14.48 -6.80
C LEU A 102 9.18 -15.35 -5.55
N ALA A 103 10.11 -15.25 -4.60
CA ALA A 103 9.92 -15.88 -3.29
C ALA A 103 8.77 -15.20 -2.55
N ILE A 104 7.86 -15.99 -1.96
CA ILE A 104 6.72 -15.50 -1.19
C ILE A 104 6.87 -15.94 0.26
N ALA A 105 6.77 -14.97 1.17
CA ALA A 105 6.74 -15.21 2.61
C ALA A 105 5.59 -14.44 3.27
N VAL A 106 5.22 -14.89 4.46
CA VAL A 106 4.15 -14.32 5.28
C VAL A 106 4.72 -13.98 6.65
N ASP A 107 4.48 -12.76 7.12
CA ASP A 107 4.76 -12.27 8.46
C ASP A 107 3.46 -11.84 9.14
N PHE A 108 2.66 -12.85 9.50
CA PHE A 108 1.31 -12.69 10.06
C PHE A 108 1.30 -11.93 11.39
N GLU A 109 2.37 -12.06 12.18
CA GLU A 109 2.53 -11.34 13.45
C GLU A 109 3.13 -9.93 13.28
N GLU A 110 3.43 -9.56 12.02
CA GLU A 110 4.01 -8.27 11.63
C GLU A 110 5.35 -7.97 12.30
N ASN A 111 6.17 -8.99 12.64
CA ASN A 111 7.45 -8.80 13.32
C ASN A 111 8.42 -7.94 12.48
N THR A 112 8.51 -8.24 11.19
CA THR A 112 9.32 -7.52 10.21
C THR A 112 8.67 -6.20 9.84
N PHE A 113 7.36 -6.18 9.60
CA PHE A 113 6.61 -4.93 9.31
C PHE A 113 6.81 -3.88 10.41
N LYS A 114 6.58 -4.25 11.68
CA LYS A 114 6.77 -3.37 12.85
C LYS A 114 8.23 -2.97 13.04
N LYS A 115 9.18 -3.90 12.91
CA LYS A 115 10.62 -3.63 13.03
C LYS A 115 11.09 -2.53 12.08
N PHE A 116 10.51 -2.45 10.89
CA PHE A 116 10.92 -1.48 9.86
C PHE A 116 9.93 -0.31 9.68
N GLY A 117 8.90 -0.20 10.53
CA GLY A 117 7.92 0.89 10.48
C GLY A 117 7.10 0.89 9.19
N ILE A 118 6.75 -0.29 8.67
CA ILE A 118 5.95 -0.44 7.46
C ILE A 118 4.46 -0.44 7.82
N TYR A 119 3.78 0.65 7.48
CA TYR A 119 2.34 0.83 7.75
C TYR A 119 1.50 0.89 6.48
N SER A 120 2.11 1.10 5.32
CA SER A 120 1.45 1.17 4.02
C SER A 120 2.09 0.22 3.02
N ARG A 121 1.29 -0.23 2.05
CA ARG A 121 1.73 -1.04 0.91
C ARG A 121 1.35 -0.34 -0.39
N PRO A 122 2.19 -0.40 -1.42
CA PRO A 122 3.46 -1.13 -1.46
C PRO A 122 4.58 -0.38 -0.75
N ASN A 123 5.53 -1.12 -0.19
CA ASN A 123 6.80 -0.57 0.31
C ASN A 123 7.91 -1.59 0.03
N GLY A 124 9.15 -1.15 -0.06
CA GLY A 124 10.28 -2.01 -0.35
C GLY A 124 11.52 -1.60 0.42
N ILE A 125 12.31 -2.59 0.84
CA ILE A 125 13.61 -2.35 1.46
C ILE A 125 14.68 -3.20 0.77
N LEU A 126 15.75 -2.55 0.33
CA LEU A 126 16.94 -3.22 -0.18
C LEU A 126 17.97 -3.40 0.93
N PHE A 127 18.39 -4.64 1.13
CA PHE A 127 19.46 -5.02 2.05
C PHE A 127 20.66 -5.59 1.29
N ASN A 128 21.86 -5.44 1.86
CA ASN A 128 22.99 -6.27 1.47
C ASN A 128 23.06 -7.57 2.28
N ALA A 129 23.98 -8.46 1.90
CA ALA A 129 24.19 -9.74 2.57
C ALA A 129 24.63 -9.66 4.04
N LYS A 130 25.03 -8.49 4.54
CA LYS A 130 25.33 -8.25 5.95
C LYS A 130 24.11 -7.80 6.76
N GLY A 131 22.97 -7.59 6.10
CA GLY A 131 21.75 -7.07 6.71
C GLY A 131 21.69 -5.54 6.80
N GLU A 132 22.61 -4.81 6.16
CA GLU A 132 22.58 -3.35 6.14
C GLU A 132 21.50 -2.87 5.16
N LYS A 133 20.66 -1.94 5.61
CA LYS A 133 19.63 -1.31 4.77
C LYS A 133 20.28 -0.29 3.83
N LEU A 134 20.27 -0.57 2.53
CA LEU A 134 20.84 0.29 1.50
C LEU A 134 19.84 1.29 0.93
N TRP A 135 18.55 0.93 0.91
CA TRP A 135 17.49 1.75 0.33
C TRP A 135 16.12 1.33 0.90
N GLN A 136 15.17 2.26 0.96
CA GLN A 136 13.77 2.03 1.30
C GLN A 136 12.87 3.00 0.54
N GLY A 137 11.72 2.55 0.06
CA GLY A 137 10.75 3.38 -0.67
C GLY A 137 9.70 2.58 -1.41
N HIS A 138 8.99 3.22 -2.34
CA HIS A 138 8.02 2.53 -3.19
C HIS A 138 8.74 1.60 -4.19
N PRO A 139 8.38 0.30 -4.31
CA PRO A 139 9.14 -0.65 -5.12
C PRO A 139 9.37 -0.22 -6.58
N ALA A 140 8.41 0.49 -7.20
CA ALA A 140 8.55 1.02 -8.57
C ALA A 140 9.72 2.01 -8.76
N ASP A 141 10.24 2.59 -7.68
CA ASP A 141 11.37 3.53 -7.73
C ASP A 141 12.73 2.81 -7.72
N LEU A 142 12.75 1.50 -7.47
CA LEU A 142 13.97 0.70 -7.54
C LEU A 142 14.37 0.46 -9.00
N LYS A 143 15.32 1.24 -9.50
CA LYS A 143 15.79 1.15 -10.89
C LYS A 143 16.99 0.21 -11.05
N GLY A 144 17.13 -0.40 -12.23
CA GLY A 144 18.21 -1.36 -12.52
C GLY A 144 19.63 -0.76 -12.40
N ASN A 145 19.80 0.54 -12.66
CA ASN A 145 21.07 1.23 -12.45
C ASN A 145 21.47 1.31 -10.96
N MET A 146 20.50 1.44 -10.04
CA MET A 146 20.73 1.40 -8.59
C MET A 146 21.18 0.00 -8.18
N ILE A 147 20.50 -1.05 -8.66
CA ILE A 147 20.89 -2.44 -8.41
C ILE A 147 22.33 -2.68 -8.89
N SER A 148 22.64 -2.31 -10.12
CA SER A 148 23.98 -2.44 -10.69
C SER A 148 25.05 -1.73 -9.86
N ARG A 149 24.75 -0.54 -9.32
CA ARG A 149 25.65 0.19 -8.42
C ARG A 149 25.84 -0.57 -7.10
N PHE A 150 24.76 -0.96 -6.43
CA PHE A 150 24.84 -1.66 -5.15
C PHE A 150 25.54 -3.02 -5.27
N LEU A 151 25.37 -3.74 -6.38
CA LEU A 151 26.10 -4.98 -6.68
C LEU A 151 27.62 -4.77 -6.87
N ARG A 152 28.03 -3.59 -7.36
CA ARG A 152 29.46 -3.24 -7.44
C ARG A 152 30.02 -2.95 -6.04
N GLU A 153 29.27 -2.27 -5.20
CA GLU A 153 29.68 -1.84 -3.85
C GLU A 153 29.66 -2.97 -2.82
N ASN A 154 28.78 -3.97 -2.98
CA ASN A 154 28.57 -5.03 -2.00
C ASN A 154 29.03 -6.39 -2.55
N LYS A 155 30.07 -6.98 -1.94
CA LYS A 155 30.66 -8.26 -2.39
C LYS A 155 30.29 -9.47 -1.54
N SER A 156 29.94 -9.25 -0.28
CA SER A 156 29.52 -10.32 0.63
C SER A 156 28.26 -11.01 0.10
N ARG A 157 28.14 -12.30 0.40
CA ARG A 157 26.97 -13.12 0.03
C ARG A 157 26.42 -13.83 1.26
N THR A 158 25.11 -14.04 1.26
CA THR A 158 24.42 -14.89 2.25
C THR A 158 23.31 -15.67 1.56
N SER A 159 22.88 -16.78 2.17
CA SER A 159 21.74 -17.57 1.68
C SER A 159 20.42 -17.01 2.20
N PHE A 160 19.34 -17.28 1.49
CA PHE A 160 17.98 -16.89 1.86
C PHE A 160 17.61 -17.47 3.23
N SER A 161 17.97 -18.72 3.48
CA SER A 161 17.78 -19.40 4.78
C SER A 161 18.51 -18.76 5.96
N LYS A 162 19.61 -18.03 5.73
CA LYS A 162 20.31 -17.26 6.77
C LYS A 162 19.75 -15.84 6.91
N PHE A 163 19.19 -15.29 5.83
CA PHE A 163 18.58 -13.97 5.80
C PHE A 163 17.19 -13.96 6.49
N VAL A 164 16.45 -15.06 6.40
CA VAL A 164 15.10 -15.24 6.94
C VAL A 164 15.11 -16.13 8.17
N LYS A 165 14.38 -15.73 9.22
CA LYS A 165 14.04 -16.61 10.35
C LYS A 165 12.55 -16.86 10.37
N VAL A 166 12.17 -18.12 10.16
CA VAL A 166 10.80 -18.57 10.40
C VAL A 166 10.57 -18.66 11.91
N ILE A 167 9.47 -18.08 12.40
CA ILE A 167 9.08 -18.09 13.80
C ILE A 167 7.75 -18.83 13.91
N GLU A 168 7.66 -19.74 14.87
CA GLU A 168 6.40 -20.39 15.22
C GLU A 168 5.37 -19.35 15.60
N THR A 169 4.22 -19.43 14.95
CA THR A 169 3.09 -18.53 15.20
C THR A 169 1.99 -19.30 15.92
N ASN A 170 1.42 -18.68 16.95
CA ASN A 170 0.20 -19.17 17.59
C ASN A 170 -1.01 -18.79 16.72
N VAL A 171 -1.05 -19.26 15.47
CA VAL A 171 -2.21 -19.05 14.62
C VAL A 171 -3.31 -19.97 15.14
N SER A 172 -4.15 -19.46 16.05
CA SER A 172 -5.54 -19.89 16.04
C SER A 172 -6.02 -19.58 14.63
N LYS A 173 -6.26 -20.64 13.84
CA LYS A 173 -6.99 -20.57 12.57
C LYS A 173 -8.39 -20.05 12.88
N GLU A 174 -8.53 -18.76 13.15
CA GLU A 174 -9.82 -18.10 13.12
C GLU A 174 -10.31 -18.26 11.69
N LYS A 175 -11.29 -19.16 11.51
CA LYS A 175 -11.99 -19.32 10.24
C LYS A 175 -12.42 -17.94 9.79
N GLU A 176 -11.99 -17.56 8.58
CA GLU A 176 -12.37 -16.31 7.95
C GLU A 176 -13.89 -16.16 8.05
N TYR A 177 -14.33 -15.10 8.71
CA TYR A 177 -15.74 -14.87 8.97
C TYR A 177 -16.50 -14.68 7.65
N LEU A 178 -17.50 -15.51 7.40
CA LEU A 178 -18.37 -15.39 6.23
C LEU A 178 -19.59 -14.53 6.57
N PRO A 179 -19.77 -13.35 5.95
CA PRO A 179 -20.92 -12.50 6.18
C PRO A 179 -22.23 -13.19 5.78
N LYS A 180 -23.29 -12.93 6.54
CA LYS A 180 -24.60 -13.58 6.34
C LYS A 180 -25.56 -12.78 5.48
N SER A 181 -25.28 -11.50 5.26
CA SER A 181 -26.13 -10.56 4.53
C SER A 181 -25.33 -9.66 3.61
N ASP A 182 -26.01 -9.08 2.62
CA ASP A 182 -25.40 -8.20 1.62
C ASP A 182 -24.63 -7.02 2.22
N ILE A 183 -25.11 -6.51 3.35
CA ILE A 183 -24.40 -5.53 4.17
C ILE A 183 -24.49 -6.01 5.61
N GLU A 184 -23.33 -6.14 6.27
CA GLU A 184 -23.22 -6.51 7.68
C GLU A 184 -22.29 -5.52 8.37
N ILE A 185 -22.73 -4.96 9.50
CA ILE A 185 -22.05 -3.87 10.20
C ILE A 185 -21.76 -4.31 11.64
N LYS A 186 -20.51 -4.20 12.07
CA LYS A 186 -20.07 -4.48 13.43
C LYS A 186 -19.27 -3.31 13.96
N ALA A 187 -19.60 -2.82 15.16
CA ALA A 187 -18.72 -1.90 15.84
C ALA A 187 -17.42 -2.64 16.25
N ASN A 188 -16.27 -2.02 16.03
CA ASN A 188 -14.97 -2.63 16.33
C ASN A 188 -14.05 -1.61 16.99
N LYS A 189 -14.05 -1.58 18.34
CA LYS A 189 -13.24 -0.63 19.11
C LYS A 189 -11.72 -0.92 19.08
N ASN A 190 -11.33 -2.10 18.61
CA ASN A 190 -9.95 -2.55 18.63
C ASN A 190 -9.25 -2.37 17.27
N ALA A 191 -9.99 -2.00 16.22
CA ALA A 191 -9.43 -1.72 14.91
C ALA A 191 -8.88 -0.29 14.83
N SER A 192 -7.98 -0.06 13.86
CA SER A 192 -7.46 1.26 13.53
C SER A 192 -8.60 2.20 13.10
N GLU A 193 -8.42 3.50 13.34
CA GLU A 193 -9.31 4.52 12.75
C GLU A 193 -9.08 4.63 11.24
N GLU A 194 -7.86 4.39 10.76
CA GLU A 194 -7.53 4.40 9.34
C GLU A 194 -8.33 3.38 8.53
N LEU A 195 -8.64 3.73 7.28
CA LEU A 195 -9.40 2.86 6.39
C LEU A 195 -8.52 1.72 5.85
N ALA A 196 -8.89 0.49 6.22
CA ALA A 196 -8.41 -0.73 5.61
C ALA A 196 -9.52 -1.40 4.78
N ILE A 197 -9.18 -1.83 3.56
CA ILE A 197 -10.11 -2.51 2.65
C ILE A 197 -9.55 -3.89 2.30
N SER A 198 -10.37 -4.92 2.49
CA SER A 198 -10.03 -6.31 2.16
C SER A 198 -11.06 -6.89 1.20
N TYR A 199 -10.61 -7.26 0.00
CA TYR A 199 -11.48 -7.83 -1.03
C TYR A 199 -11.58 -9.36 -0.84
N GLY A 200 -12.75 -9.82 -0.40
CA GLY A 200 -13.10 -11.23 -0.35
C GLY A 200 -13.77 -11.70 -1.66
N THR A 201 -14.03 -13.00 -1.76
CA THR A 201 -14.68 -13.60 -2.95
C THR A 201 -16.14 -13.17 -3.12
N THR A 202 -16.84 -12.94 -2.01
CA THR A 202 -18.27 -12.59 -2.00
C THR A 202 -18.55 -11.19 -1.46
N HIS A 203 -17.70 -10.70 -0.56
CA HIS A 203 -17.86 -9.41 0.11
C HIS A 203 -16.53 -8.68 0.16
N VAL A 204 -16.60 -7.36 0.12
CA VAL A 204 -15.51 -6.45 0.49
C VAL A 204 -15.70 -6.08 1.95
N LYS A 205 -14.63 -6.24 2.74
CA LYS A 205 -14.56 -5.85 4.15
C LYS A 205 -13.90 -4.47 4.24
N PHE A 206 -14.58 -3.53 4.87
CA PHE A 206 -14.09 -2.20 5.23
C PHE A 206 -13.89 -2.14 6.73
N GLU A 207 -12.72 -1.70 7.18
CA GLU A 207 -12.40 -1.43 8.58
C GLU A 207 -11.88 -0.01 8.72
N GLY A 208 -12.38 0.73 9.70
CA GLY A 208 -11.97 2.12 9.92
C GLY A 208 -13.07 2.94 10.58
N SER A 209 -12.78 4.21 10.83
CA SER A 209 -13.78 5.17 11.30
C SER A 209 -14.85 5.40 10.22
N LEU A 210 -16.07 5.70 10.68
CA LEU A 210 -17.21 5.88 9.78
C LEU A 210 -16.98 6.98 8.73
N ILE A 211 -16.30 8.07 9.09
CA ILE A 211 -16.00 9.15 8.14
C ILE A 211 -15.12 8.67 6.98
N HIS A 212 -14.07 7.88 7.23
CA HIS A 212 -13.21 7.38 6.15
C HIS A 212 -13.94 6.37 5.26
N ILE A 213 -14.76 5.50 5.86
CA ILE A 213 -15.57 4.54 5.08
C ILE A 213 -16.55 5.28 4.18
N LEU A 214 -17.28 6.28 4.71
CA LEU A 214 -18.25 7.07 3.94
C LEU A 214 -17.58 7.93 2.88
N SER A 215 -16.43 8.54 3.18
CA SER A 215 -15.59 9.25 2.21
C SER A 215 -15.25 8.37 1.01
N TYR A 216 -14.78 7.14 1.28
CA TYR A 216 -14.42 6.19 0.22
C TYR A 216 -15.60 5.72 -0.61
N LEU A 217 -16.73 5.40 0.02
CA LEU A 217 -17.91 4.88 -0.67
C LEU A 217 -18.61 5.95 -1.50
N SER A 218 -18.69 7.18 -1.00
CA SER A 218 -19.36 8.30 -1.69
C SER A 218 -18.46 9.03 -2.71
N LYS A 219 -17.14 8.79 -2.65
CA LYS A 219 -16.10 9.50 -3.41
C LYS A 219 -16.09 10.99 -3.09
N ILE A 220 -16.15 11.32 -1.80
CA ILE A 220 -16.24 12.69 -1.28
C ILE A 220 -15.10 12.90 -0.28
N ASN A 221 -14.44 14.06 -0.37
CA ASN A 221 -13.37 14.40 0.56
C ASN A 221 -13.90 14.53 2.00
N GLU A 222 -13.11 14.12 2.99
CA GLU A 222 -13.53 14.10 4.40
C GLU A 222 -13.86 15.49 4.95
N GLN A 223 -13.19 16.53 4.44
CA GLN A 223 -13.47 17.93 4.81
C GLN A 223 -14.87 18.39 4.38
N GLN A 224 -15.49 17.68 3.42
CA GLN A 224 -16.87 17.92 3.00
C GLN A 224 -17.89 17.13 3.82
N ILE A 225 -17.47 16.24 4.73
CA ILE A 225 -18.37 15.41 5.52
C ILE A 225 -18.37 15.90 6.97
N LEU A 226 -19.51 16.44 7.42
CA LEU A 226 -19.73 16.80 8.81
C LEU A 226 -20.40 15.64 9.54
N LEU A 227 -19.62 14.93 10.34
CA LEU A 227 -20.07 13.79 11.12
C LEU A 227 -19.91 14.08 12.62
N ASN A 228 -20.96 13.91 13.41
CA ASN A 228 -20.88 14.11 14.85
C ASN A 228 -19.89 13.08 15.48
N PRO A 229 -18.95 13.50 16.35
CA PRO A 229 -17.95 12.58 16.95
C PRO A 229 -18.57 11.37 17.66
N SER A 230 -19.77 11.51 18.22
CA SER A 230 -20.46 10.41 18.91
C SER A 230 -20.93 9.28 17.98
N ILE A 231 -21.07 9.55 16.67
CA ILE A 231 -21.42 8.56 15.64
C ILE A 231 -20.22 8.12 14.80
N ASN A 232 -19.13 8.90 14.77
CA ASN A 232 -17.88 8.55 14.10
C ASN A 232 -17.07 7.48 14.86
N LYS A 233 -17.66 6.29 15.00
CA LYS A 233 -17.01 5.12 15.61
C LYS A 233 -16.26 4.32 14.56
N VAL A 234 -15.40 3.42 15.04
CA VAL A 234 -14.74 2.42 14.20
C VAL A 234 -15.67 1.23 13.96
N TYR A 235 -15.78 0.82 12.71
CA TYR A 235 -16.62 -0.29 12.28
C TYR A 235 -15.82 -1.29 11.45
N THR A 236 -16.25 -2.55 11.50
CA THR A 236 -15.98 -3.55 10.47
C THR A 236 -17.27 -3.75 9.67
N ILE A 237 -17.24 -3.43 8.38
CA ILE A 237 -18.40 -3.47 7.48
C ILE A 237 -18.11 -4.41 6.33
N TYR A 238 -18.99 -5.38 6.12
CA TYR A 238 -18.94 -6.27 4.96
C TYR A 238 -20.01 -5.83 3.97
N ILE A 239 -19.63 -5.68 2.71
CA ILE A 239 -20.55 -5.33 1.62
C ILE A 239 -20.36 -6.32 0.47
N ARG A 240 -21.44 -6.92 -0.03
CA ARG A 240 -21.38 -7.85 -1.18
C ARG A 240 -20.67 -7.18 -2.35
N THR A 241 -19.71 -7.88 -2.96
CA THR A 241 -18.85 -7.30 -4.01
C THR A 241 -19.65 -6.69 -5.16
N SER A 242 -20.75 -7.33 -5.58
CA SER A 242 -21.64 -6.81 -6.62
C SER A 242 -22.38 -5.52 -6.26
N LYS A 243 -22.50 -5.19 -4.97
CA LYS A 243 -23.14 -3.96 -4.48
C LYS A 243 -22.16 -2.79 -4.35
N VAL A 244 -20.89 -3.05 -4.10
CA VAL A 244 -19.87 -1.98 -3.93
C VAL A 244 -19.73 -1.14 -5.20
N ALA A 245 -19.94 -1.75 -6.38
CA ALA A 245 -19.90 -1.06 -7.67
C ALA A 245 -21.17 -0.24 -7.98
N ASN A 246 -22.19 -0.24 -7.10
CA ASN A 246 -23.43 0.49 -7.32
C ASN A 246 -23.36 1.90 -6.70
N ASN A 247 -23.89 2.91 -7.40
CA ASN A 247 -23.75 4.33 -7.07
C ASN A 247 -24.41 4.81 -5.77
N ASN A 248 -25.14 3.94 -5.05
CA ASN A 248 -25.94 4.34 -3.87
C ASN A 248 -25.60 3.53 -2.59
N ILE A 249 -24.47 2.83 -2.58
CA ILE A 249 -24.11 1.94 -1.47
C ILE A 249 -23.83 2.70 -0.16
N ASP A 250 -23.29 3.91 -0.27
CA ASP A 250 -23.10 4.86 0.82
C ASP A 250 -24.43 5.26 1.48
N ILE A 251 -25.46 5.58 0.68
CA ILE A 251 -26.80 5.89 1.16
C ILE A 251 -27.47 4.68 1.80
N GLU A 252 -27.32 3.48 1.22
CA GLU A 252 -27.82 2.24 1.84
C GLU A 252 -27.16 2.00 3.21
N LEU A 253 -25.85 2.24 3.31
CA LEU A 253 -25.10 2.12 4.56
C LEU A 253 -25.54 3.14 5.61
N ILE A 254 -25.65 4.42 5.24
CA ILE A 254 -26.16 5.50 6.10
C ILE A 254 -27.52 5.12 6.68
N ASN A 255 -28.44 4.64 5.82
CA ASN A 255 -29.77 4.21 6.25
C ASN A 255 -29.73 3.02 7.22
N LYS A 256 -28.89 2.01 6.97
CA LYS A 256 -28.72 0.84 7.85
C LYS A 256 -28.14 1.20 9.22
N LEU A 257 -27.33 2.25 9.30
CA LEU A 257 -26.81 2.80 10.55
C LEU A 257 -27.83 3.65 11.31
N GLY A 258 -29.05 3.83 10.78
CA GLY A 258 -30.06 4.72 11.36
C GLY A 258 -29.65 6.20 11.26
N LEU A 259 -28.87 6.55 10.24
CA LEU A 259 -28.39 7.90 9.99
C LEU A 259 -29.13 8.54 8.81
N SER A 260 -29.09 9.85 8.74
CA SER A 260 -29.57 10.67 7.62
C SER A 260 -28.46 11.59 7.14
N VAL A 261 -28.49 11.93 5.86
CA VAL A 261 -27.61 12.92 5.26
C VAL A 261 -28.44 14.11 4.79
N THR A 262 -27.97 15.31 5.11
CA THR A 262 -28.50 16.57 4.58
C THR A 262 -27.37 17.28 3.85
N GLU A 263 -27.64 17.72 2.62
CA GLU A 263 -26.70 18.53 1.86
C GLU A 263 -26.84 20.01 2.26
N SER A 264 -25.70 20.66 2.46
CA SER A 264 -25.57 22.11 2.60
C SER A 264 -24.46 22.61 1.67
N SER A 265 -24.29 23.92 1.58
CA SER A 265 -23.15 24.52 0.88
C SER A 265 -22.24 25.20 1.90
N THR A 266 -20.94 25.03 1.75
CA THR A 266 -19.92 25.77 2.51
C THR A 266 -18.95 26.45 1.56
N SER A 267 -18.15 27.39 2.08
CA SER A 267 -17.12 28.11 1.31
C SER A 267 -15.74 27.82 1.89
N GLY A 268 -14.80 27.43 1.04
CA GLY A 268 -13.43 27.12 1.46
C GLY A 268 -12.49 27.06 0.27
N GLU A 269 -11.19 26.85 0.55
CA GLU A 269 -10.24 26.53 -0.50
C GLU A 269 -10.56 25.16 -1.09
N ALA A 270 -10.55 25.06 -2.42
CA ALA A 270 -10.71 23.83 -3.16
C ALA A 270 -9.88 23.86 -4.45
N MET A 271 -9.62 22.69 -5.01
CA MET A 271 -9.22 22.57 -6.41
C MET A 271 -10.48 22.50 -7.27
N THR A 272 -10.57 23.31 -8.32
CA THR A 272 -11.68 23.24 -9.28
C THR A 272 -11.20 22.63 -10.59
N LEU A 273 -11.92 21.61 -11.08
CA LEU A 273 -11.69 20.97 -12.37
C LEU A 273 -12.78 21.43 -13.34
N GLN A 274 -12.43 22.27 -14.31
CA GLN A 274 -13.36 22.77 -15.32
C GLN A 274 -13.24 21.96 -16.60
N VAL A 275 -14.32 21.26 -16.97
CA VAL A 275 -14.41 20.37 -18.13
C VAL A 275 -15.37 20.96 -19.16
N LYS A 276 -14.83 21.33 -20.33
CA LYS A 276 -15.65 21.87 -21.43
C LYS A 276 -15.66 20.94 -22.64
N ASN A 277 -14.49 20.73 -23.24
CA ASN A 277 -14.29 19.87 -24.41
C ASN A 277 -13.18 18.87 -24.07
N PRO A 278 -13.51 17.80 -23.35
CA PRO A 278 -12.48 16.88 -22.87
C PRO A 278 -11.82 16.12 -24.01
N ASN A 279 -10.54 15.84 -23.82
CA ASN A 279 -9.73 14.94 -24.65
C ASN A 279 -9.23 13.79 -23.77
N PHE A 280 -10.17 13.09 -23.14
CA PHE A 280 -9.83 12.00 -22.23
C PHE A 280 -9.20 10.85 -22.99
N TRP A 281 -8.22 10.21 -22.37
CA TRP A 281 -7.70 8.94 -22.88
C TRP A 281 -8.83 7.93 -23.04
N ASP A 282 -8.68 7.03 -24.01
CA ASP A 282 -9.50 5.83 -24.04
C ASP A 282 -9.05 4.85 -22.95
N THR A 283 -9.65 3.67 -22.93
CA THR A 283 -9.38 2.61 -21.94
C THR A 283 -8.24 1.68 -22.38
N ASN A 284 -7.39 2.12 -23.31
CA ASN A 284 -6.33 1.31 -23.90
C ASN A 284 -4.93 1.81 -23.54
N GLN A 285 -4.82 2.87 -22.72
CA GLN A 285 -3.53 3.47 -22.37
C GLN A 285 -2.88 2.72 -21.21
N ILE A 286 -3.70 2.27 -20.26
CA ILE A 286 -3.29 1.52 -19.08
C ILE A 286 -4.11 0.25 -19.04
N ASN A 287 -3.46 -0.91 -19.02
CA ASN A 287 -4.14 -2.19 -18.91
C ASN A 287 -3.50 -3.05 -17.83
N TRP A 288 -4.08 -2.96 -16.65
CA TRP A 288 -3.73 -3.69 -15.45
C TRP A 288 -4.53 -5.01 -15.33
N GLY A 289 -5.54 -5.20 -16.18
CA GLY A 289 -6.43 -6.36 -16.17
C GLY A 289 -7.38 -6.38 -14.96
N ASP A 290 -7.80 -7.59 -14.56
CA ASP A 290 -8.71 -7.79 -13.40
C ASP A 290 -8.00 -7.61 -12.05
N MET A 291 -7.45 -6.43 -11.82
CA MET A 291 -6.91 -6.02 -10.53
C MET A 291 -8.02 -5.60 -9.56
N ALA A 292 -7.80 -5.85 -8.27
CA ALA A 292 -8.72 -5.41 -7.22
C ALA A 292 -8.70 -3.89 -6.99
N SER A 293 -7.55 -3.23 -7.19
CA SER A 293 -7.46 -1.76 -7.21
C SER A 293 -7.47 -1.26 -8.64
N LYS A 294 -8.16 -0.14 -8.85
CA LYS A 294 -8.19 0.61 -10.10
C LYS A 294 -7.26 1.83 -10.10
N TYR A 295 -6.48 2.01 -9.03
CA TYR A 295 -5.60 3.16 -8.82
C TYR A 295 -4.19 2.74 -8.38
N LEU A 296 -3.20 3.51 -8.83
CA LEU A 296 -1.81 3.55 -8.36
C LEU A 296 -1.50 4.98 -7.90
N VAL A 297 -1.23 5.17 -6.61
CA VAL A 297 -0.85 6.48 -6.06
C VAL A 297 0.59 6.36 -5.54
N SER A 298 1.53 7.01 -6.22
CA SER A 298 2.93 7.13 -5.80
C SER A 298 3.12 8.41 -4.97
N ASP A 299 4.37 8.75 -4.60
CA ASP A 299 4.69 9.99 -3.90
C ASP A 299 4.41 11.27 -4.71
N SER A 300 4.23 11.14 -6.03
CA SER A 300 4.10 12.28 -6.95
C SER A 300 2.99 12.15 -7.97
N ASP A 301 2.53 10.94 -8.27
CA ASP A 301 1.65 10.66 -9.39
C ASP A 301 0.48 9.79 -8.96
N ILE A 302 -0.65 9.99 -9.62
CA ILE A 302 -1.79 9.08 -9.58
C ILE A 302 -1.98 8.53 -11.00
N SER A 303 -1.99 7.21 -11.13
CA SER A 303 -2.43 6.52 -12.34
C SER A 303 -3.71 5.74 -12.04
N ALA A 304 -4.60 5.62 -13.00
CA ALA A 304 -5.83 4.86 -12.85
C ALA A 304 -6.24 4.19 -14.16
N ASP A 305 -6.70 2.95 -14.04
CA ASP A 305 -7.16 2.10 -15.16
C ASP A 305 -8.68 2.00 -15.09
N ASN A 306 -9.37 2.39 -16.15
CA ASN A 306 -10.82 2.24 -16.27
C ASN A 306 -11.60 2.84 -15.08
N VAL A 307 -11.41 4.13 -14.82
CA VAL A 307 -12.19 4.87 -13.79
C VAL A 307 -12.79 6.16 -14.32
N SER A 308 -13.76 6.71 -13.58
CA SER A 308 -14.39 7.98 -13.93
C SER A 308 -13.58 9.20 -13.51
N LEU A 309 -13.90 10.38 -14.06
CA LEU A 309 -13.32 11.63 -13.56
C LEU A 309 -13.71 11.90 -12.10
N LYS A 310 -14.91 11.49 -11.67
CA LYS A 310 -15.33 11.57 -10.25
C LYS A 310 -14.40 10.78 -9.35
N ASP A 311 -14.07 9.55 -9.74
CA ASP A 311 -13.14 8.69 -9.01
C ASP A 311 -11.73 9.29 -8.95
N MET A 312 -11.24 9.78 -10.09
CA MET A 312 -9.93 10.43 -10.21
C MET A 312 -9.86 11.70 -9.35
N ALA A 313 -10.89 12.55 -9.37
CA ALA A 313 -10.99 13.74 -8.53
C ALA A 313 -10.99 13.39 -7.03
N TYR A 314 -11.66 12.29 -6.64
CA TYR A 314 -11.60 11.82 -5.26
C TYR A 314 -10.18 11.41 -4.84
N GLN A 315 -9.47 10.63 -5.66
CA GLN A 315 -8.07 10.28 -5.37
C GLN A 315 -7.17 11.51 -5.27
N LEU A 316 -7.34 12.45 -6.20
CA LEU A 316 -6.61 13.72 -6.18
C LEU A 316 -6.91 14.52 -4.89
N SER A 317 -8.17 14.53 -4.44
CA SER A 317 -8.57 15.23 -3.21
C SER A 317 -7.91 14.62 -1.97
N LYS A 318 -7.71 13.30 -1.94
CA LYS A 318 -7.04 12.59 -0.86
C LYS A 318 -5.54 12.87 -0.87
N ALA A 319 -4.93 12.85 -2.06
CA ALA A 319 -3.50 13.11 -2.22
C ALA A 319 -3.10 14.55 -1.86
N LEU A 320 -3.99 15.52 -2.13
CA LEU A 320 -3.77 16.94 -1.84
C LEU A 320 -4.31 17.40 -0.48
N ASP A 321 -5.08 16.56 0.22
CA ASP A 321 -5.84 16.91 1.43
C ASP A 321 -6.65 18.21 1.27
N ILE A 322 -7.39 18.31 0.16
CA ILE A 322 -8.26 19.45 -0.15
C ILE A 322 -9.43 19.00 -1.02
N PRO A 323 -10.65 19.56 -0.87
CA PRO A 323 -11.76 19.24 -1.76
C PRO A 323 -11.43 19.50 -3.23
N VAL A 324 -11.88 18.59 -4.10
CA VAL A 324 -11.79 18.74 -5.56
C VAL A 324 -13.21 18.83 -6.12
N VAL A 325 -13.54 19.94 -6.75
CA VAL A 325 -14.88 20.24 -7.27
C VAL A 325 -14.85 20.17 -8.79
N ILE A 326 -15.71 19.34 -9.38
CA ILE A 326 -15.81 19.23 -10.84
C ILE A 326 -16.94 20.15 -11.32
N SER A 327 -16.62 21.00 -12.30
CA SER A 327 -17.58 21.77 -13.08
C SER A 327 -17.53 21.28 -14.52
N SER A 328 -18.61 20.68 -15.00
CA SER A 328 -18.71 20.12 -16.35
C SER A 328 -19.94 20.66 -17.06
N SER A 329 -19.84 20.85 -18.38
CA SER A 329 -21.00 21.15 -19.24
C SER A 329 -21.89 19.93 -19.49
N ASN A 330 -21.41 18.72 -19.19
CA ASN A 330 -22.12 17.46 -19.40
C ASN A 330 -21.72 16.44 -18.32
N ASP A 331 -22.71 15.92 -17.59
CA ASP A 331 -22.50 14.91 -16.55
C ASP A 331 -21.88 13.63 -17.09
N LYS A 332 -22.08 13.31 -18.38
CA LYS A 332 -21.43 12.15 -19.01
C LYS A 332 -19.91 12.19 -18.85
N TYR A 333 -19.28 13.36 -18.91
CA TYR A 333 -17.83 13.49 -18.74
C TYR A 333 -17.36 13.19 -17.32
N ILE A 334 -18.24 13.35 -16.33
CA ILE A 334 -17.93 13.09 -14.92
C ILE A 334 -17.88 11.58 -14.67
N TYR A 335 -18.77 10.83 -15.33
CA TYR A 335 -19.03 9.41 -15.04
C TYR A 335 -18.53 8.43 -16.11
N SER A 336 -18.13 8.89 -17.30
CA SER A 336 -17.55 8.01 -18.32
C SER A 336 -16.20 7.47 -17.86
N ILE A 337 -15.90 6.24 -18.30
CA ILE A 337 -14.74 5.47 -17.86
C ILE A 337 -13.56 5.70 -18.81
N HIS A 338 -12.40 6.03 -18.23
CA HIS A 338 -11.18 6.38 -18.94
C HIS A 338 -9.95 5.91 -18.14
N ASP A 339 -8.80 5.91 -18.81
CA ASP A 339 -7.51 5.80 -18.14
C ASP A 339 -6.98 7.19 -17.77
N TRP A 340 -6.21 7.26 -16.70
CA TRP A 340 -5.68 8.51 -16.19
C TRP A 340 -4.24 8.35 -15.72
N GLN A 341 -3.44 9.37 -15.97
CA GLN A 341 -2.17 9.58 -15.31
C GLN A 341 -2.00 11.07 -15.07
N ILE A 342 -1.84 11.46 -13.80
CA ILE A 342 -1.61 12.85 -13.39
C ILE A 342 -0.49 12.94 -12.37
N HIS A 343 0.37 13.91 -12.53
CA HIS A 343 1.26 14.36 -11.47
C HIS A 343 0.45 15.23 -10.48
N TYR A 344 0.64 15.11 -9.17
CA TYR A 344 -0.09 15.91 -8.17
C TYR A 344 0.82 16.68 -7.19
N LYS A 345 2.08 16.27 -7.02
CA LYS A 345 3.00 16.90 -6.05
C LYS A 345 3.48 18.30 -6.46
N TYR A 346 3.60 18.55 -7.76
CA TYR A 346 4.02 19.81 -8.35
C TYR A 346 2.86 20.35 -9.17
N TYR A 347 2.40 21.55 -8.82
CA TYR A 347 1.17 22.13 -9.36
C TYR A 347 1.27 22.39 -10.86
N GLU A 348 2.42 22.87 -11.35
CA GLU A 348 2.61 23.18 -12.76
C GLU A 348 2.52 21.92 -13.64
N PHE A 349 3.07 20.79 -13.17
CA PHE A 349 2.97 19.52 -13.88
C PHE A 349 1.55 18.96 -13.83
N MET A 350 0.89 19.06 -12.67
CA MET A 350 -0.51 18.68 -12.53
C MET A 350 -1.40 19.46 -13.51
N GLN A 351 -1.19 20.78 -13.59
CA GLN A 351 -1.92 21.65 -14.51
C GLN A 351 -1.66 21.26 -15.96
N SER A 352 -0.39 21.08 -16.34
CA SER A 352 -0.02 20.67 -17.70
C SER A 352 -0.66 19.32 -18.09
N ASN A 353 -0.60 18.31 -17.21
CA ASN A 353 -1.21 17.01 -17.50
C ASN A 353 -2.73 17.12 -17.64
N LEU A 354 -3.41 17.85 -16.74
CA LEU A 354 -4.85 18.03 -16.82
C LEU A 354 -5.29 18.80 -18.07
N GLU A 355 -4.48 19.75 -18.54
CA GLU A 355 -4.74 20.48 -19.79
C GLU A 355 -4.71 19.56 -21.02
N GLU A 356 -3.87 18.52 -21.05
CA GLU A 356 -3.87 17.50 -22.11
C GLU A 356 -5.17 16.71 -22.19
N TYR A 357 -5.83 16.50 -21.05
CA TYR A 357 -7.17 15.91 -20.95
C TYR A 357 -8.30 16.91 -21.25
N GLY A 358 -7.99 18.18 -21.54
CA GLY A 358 -8.98 19.24 -21.73
C GLY A 358 -9.62 19.72 -20.42
N ILE A 359 -8.94 19.53 -19.29
CA ILE A 359 -9.38 19.93 -17.95
C ILE A 359 -8.54 21.12 -17.48
N LYS A 360 -9.20 22.22 -17.09
CA LYS A 360 -8.51 23.33 -16.42
C LYS A 360 -8.61 23.18 -14.92
N ILE A 361 -7.46 23.19 -14.24
CA ILE A 361 -7.38 23.17 -12.78
C ILE A 361 -7.09 24.56 -12.21
N LYS A 362 -7.74 24.91 -11.09
CA LYS A 362 -7.40 26.09 -10.28
C LYS A 362 -7.47 25.76 -8.80
N LYS A 363 -6.55 26.29 -8.01
CA LYS A 363 -6.72 26.41 -6.56
C LYS A 363 -7.40 27.75 -6.25
N GLU A 364 -8.61 27.71 -5.71
CA GLU A 364 -9.39 28.92 -5.44
C GLU A 364 -10.36 28.73 -4.27
N LYS A 365 -10.85 29.84 -3.72
CA LYS A 365 -11.92 29.82 -2.73
C LYS A 365 -13.27 29.75 -3.44
N VAL A 366 -14.01 28.66 -3.24
CA VAL A 366 -15.28 28.41 -3.91
C VAL A 366 -16.31 27.86 -2.94
N ASN A 367 -17.57 27.91 -3.35
CA ASN A 367 -18.64 27.19 -2.66
C ASN A 367 -18.67 25.74 -3.15
N TYR A 368 -18.78 24.79 -2.23
CA TYR A 368 -18.90 23.38 -2.54
C TYR A 368 -19.88 22.67 -1.60
N PRO A 369 -20.45 21.53 -2.02
CA PRO A 369 -21.34 20.73 -1.19
C PRO A 369 -20.64 20.26 0.08
N GLN A 370 -21.37 20.35 1.19
CA GLN A 370 -21.04 19.79 2.47
C GLN A 370 -22.17 18.85 2.91
N TYR A 371 -21.80 17.66 3.39
CA TYR A 371 -22.72 16.58 3.70
C TYR A 371 -22.77 16.40 5.21
N ILE A 372 -23.90 16.81 5.80
CA ILE A 372 -24.12 16.76 7.24
C ILE A 372 -24.81 15.44 7.56
N ILE A 373 -24.12 14.59 8.33
CA ILE A 373 -24.60 13.25 8.68
C ILE A 373 -24.98 13.23 10.16
N THR A 374 -26.24 12.90 10.43
CA THR A 374 -26.85 12.90 11.76
C THR A 374 -27.61 11.61 12.02
N LYS A 375 -27.95 11.34 13.29
CA LYS A 375 -28.91 10.27 13.60
C LYS A 375 -30.28 10.66 13.06
N LYS A 376 -31.02 9.70 12.51
CA LYS A 376 -32.43 9.91 12.18
C LYS A 376 -33.18 10.31 13.44
N ALA A 377 -34.09 11.26 13.30
CA ALA A 377 -35.06 11.54 14.34
C ALA A 377 -35.88 10.26 14.63
N PRO A 378 -36.22 9.98 15.90
CA PRO A 378 -37.00 8.82 16.29
C PRO A 378 -38.36 8.73 15.60
#